data_AF-X1Q0K0-F1
#
_entry.id   AF-X1Q0K0-F1
#
_cell.length_a   1.000
_cell.length_b   1.000
_cell.length_c   1.000
_cell.angle_alpha   90.00
_cell.angle_beta   90.00
_cell.angle_gamma   90.00
#
_symmetry.space_group_name_H-M   'P 1'
#
loop_
_entity.id
_entity.type
_entity.pdbx_description
1 polymer ?
#
loop_
_entity_poly.entity_id
_entity_poly.type
_entity_poly.pdbx_seq_one_letter_code
_entity_poly.pdbx_strand_id
1 'polypeptide(L)' 'MTEIKVDCKGETCPVPLVETRKALRKAKKGDIVEVIGTHPA' A
#
# COMPACT_ATOMS: atom_id res chain seq x y z
N MET A 1 13.30 9.87 -6.35
CA MET A 1 12.65 8.57 -6.15
C MET A 1 12.54 8.38 -4.66
N THR A 2 11.33 8.43 -4.12
CA THR A 2 11.06 8.08 -2.73
C THR A 2 10.32 6.74 -2.71
N GLU A 3 10.73 5.84 -1.82
CA GLU A 3 10.01 4.59 -1.56
C GLU A 3 8.94 4.82 -0.49
N ILE A 4 7.71 4.43 -0.79
CA ILE A 4 6.58 4.45 0.14
C ILE A 4 6.24 2.99 0.45
N LYS A 5 6.53 2.54 1.68
CA LYS A 5 6.19 1.19 2.14
C LYS A 5 4.83 1.17 2.83
N VAL A 6 4.01 0.20 2.47
CA VAL A 6 2.69 -0.05 3.04
C VAL A 6 2.66 -1.50 3.52
N ASP A 7 2.68 -1.70 4.84
CA ASP A 7 2.52 -3.02 5.43
C ASP A 7 1.05 -3.21 5.87
N CYS A 8 0.39 -4.20 5.29
CA CYS A 8 -0.98 -4.60 5.59
C CYS A 8 -1.05 -6.09 5.94
N LYS A 9 0.00 -6.67 6.52
CA LYS A 9 -0.03 -8.04 7.03
C LYS A 9 -1.03 -8.16 8.19
N GLY A 10 -1.80 -9.25 8.19
CA GLY A 10 -2.83 -9.51 9.20
C GLY A 10 -4.08 -8.63 9.09
N GLU A 11 -4.09 -7.66 8.17
CA GLU A 11 -5.25 -6.80 7.95
C GLU A 11 -6.34 -7.51 7.14
N THR A 12 -7.59 -7.20 7.47
CA THR A 12 -8.76 -7.80 6.82
C THR A 12 -9.35 -6.87 5.76
N CYS A 13 -10.07 -7.43 4.79
CA CYS A 13 -10.76 -6.65 3.78
C CYS A 13 -11.72 -5.65 4.46
N PRO A 14 -11.71 -4.35 4.10
CA PRO A 14 -11.07 -3.73 2.93
C PRO A 14 -9.76 -2.96 3.22
N VAL A 15 -9.14 -3.15 4.40
CA VAL A 15 -8.03 -2.32 4.88
C VAL A 15 -6.83 -2.28 3.91
N PRO A 16 -6.31 -3.41 3.37
CA PRO A 16 -5.18 -3.38 2.43
C PRO A 16 -5.46 -2.52 1.18
N LEU A 17 -6.69 -2.55 0.67
CA LEU A 17 -7.10 -1.75 -0.48
C LEU A 17 -7.11 -0.25 -0.16
N VAL A 18 -7.60 0.11 1.03
CA VAL A 18 -7.68 1.51 1.46
C VAL A 18 -6.28 2.09 1.67
N GLU A 19 -5.39 1.37 2.34
CA GLU A 19 -4.03 1.82 2.61
C GLU A 19 -3.20 1.95 1.34
N THR A 20 -3.31 0.98 0.43
CA THR A 20 -2.68 1.07 -0.90
C THR A 20 -3.15 2.31 -1.66
N ARG A 21 -4.46 2.60 -1.62
CA ARG A 21 -5.03 3.76 -2.31
C ARG A 21 -4.61 5.09 -1.68
N LYS A 22 -4.46 5.15 -0.35
CA LYS A 22 -3.90 6.31 0.35
C LYS A 22 -2.45 6.54 -0.04
N ALA A 23 -1.63 5.49 -0.14
CA ALA A 23 -0.24 5.59 -0.54
C ALA A 23 -0.08 6.08 -1.99
N LEU A 24 -0.86 5.52 -2.92
CA LEU A 24 -0.88 5.96 -4.32
C LEU A 24 -1.29 7.43 -4.48
N ARG A 25 -2.25 7.91 -3.69
CA ARG A 25 -2.65 9.33 -3.71
C ARG A 25 -1.56 10.27 -3.20
N LYS A 26 -0.66 9.79 -2.34
CA LYS A 26 0.47 10.57 -1.80
C LYS A 26 1.71 10.50 -2.69
N ALA A 27 1.85 9.42 -3.46
CA ALA A 27 2.96 9.21 -4.37
C ALA A 27 2.98 10.24 -5.51
N LYS A 28 4.18 10.69 -5.90
CA LYS A 28 4.39 11.51 -7.10
C LYS A 28 4.87 10.63 -8.25
N LYS A 29 4.86 11.19 -9.46
CA LYS A 29 5.41 10.49 -10.63
C LYS A 29 6.89 10.15 -10.38
N GLY A 30 7.22 8.88 -10.53
CA GLY A 30 8.57 8.36 -10.27
C GLY A 30 8.82 7.92 -8.83
N ASP A 31 7.84 7.97 -7.94
CA ASP A 31 7.93 7.30 -6.64
C ASP A 31 7.55 5.82 -6.76
N ILE A 32 8.09 4.99 -5.88
CA ILE A 32 7.82 3.55 -5.82
C ILE A 32 6.96 3.29 -4.59
N VAL A 33 5.82 2.63 -4.77
CA VAL A 33 4.96 2.19 -3.67
C VAL A 33 5.11 0.68 -3.51
N GLU A 34 5.69 0.25 -2.40
CA GLU A 34 5.87 -1.16 -2.05
C GLU A 34 4.78 -1.55 -1.05
N VAL A 35 3.92 -2.50 -1.44
CA VAL A 35 2.82 -2.99 -0.59
C VAL A 35 3.08 -4.42 -0.21
N ILE A 36 3.10 -4.70 1.10
CA ILE A 36 3.30 -6.05 1.64
C ILE A 36 2.04 -6.47 2.38
N GLY A 37 1.39 -7.53 1.91
CA GLY A 37 0.15 -8.04 2.49
C GLY A 37 0.15 -9.56 2.58
N THR A 38 -0.66 -10.07 3.51
CA THR A 38 -0.94 -11.51 3.67
C THR A 38 -2.41 -11.83 3.48
N HIS A 39 -3.17 -10.89 2.91
CA HIS A 39 -4.59 -11.11 2.67
C HIS A 39 -4.76 -12.20 1.60
N PRO A 40 -5.59 -13.23 1.84
CA PRO A 40 -5.70 -14.38 0.94
C PRO A 40 -6.53 -14.10 -0.34
N ALA A 41 -7.14 -12.91 -0.45
CA ALA A 41 -8.04 -12.53 -1.53
C ALA A 41 -7.46 -11.37 -2.37
#